data_AF-A0A3M9YQU5-F1
#
_entry.id   AF-A0A3M9YQU5-F1
#
_cell.length_a   1.000
_cell.length_b   1.000
_cell.length_c   1.000
_cell.angle_alpha   90.00
_cell.angle_beta   90.00
_cell.angle_gamma   90.00
#
_symmetry.space_group_name_H-M   'P 1'
#
loop_
_entity.id
_entity.type
_entity.pdbx_description
1 polymer ?
#
loop_
_entity_poly.entity_id
_entity_poly.type
_entity_poly.pdbx_seq_one_letter_code
_entity_poly.pdbx_strand_id
1 'polypeptide(L)'
;MATLTVTSPANLTSGGDSIPFSQISWVMSGNGDTVFQFPDGTFVGGTQTLATFPANTWKEQCMTFSYANSVVPAAGTYTGRATYTLSLP
;
A
#
# COMPACT_ATOMS: atom_id res chain seq x y z
N MET A 1 -19.24 -10.90 -3.79
CA MET A 1 -17.77 -10.78 -3.95
C MET A 1 -17.33 -9.65 -3.04
N ALA A 2 -16.30 -9.82 -2.23
CA ALA A 2 -15.75 -8.71 -1.45
C ALA A 2 -14.61 -8.03 -2.20
N THR A 3 -14.39 -6.74 -1.94
CA THR A 3 -13.31 -5.95 -2.55
C THR A 3 -12.41 -5.40 -1.46
N LEU A 4 -11.10 -5.64 -1.59
CA LEU A 4 -10.08 -5.03 -0.75
C LEU A 4 -9.56 -3.77 -1.44
N THR A 5 -9.72 -2.64 -0.78
CA THR A 5 -9.14 -1.36 -1.19
C THR A 5 -8.11 -0.91 -0.16
N VAL A 6 -7.18 -0.07 -0.60
CA VAL A 6 -6.30 0.69 0.27
C VAL A 6 -6.43 2.17 -0.04
N THR A 7 -6.61 2.98 0.99
CA THR A 7 -6.67 4.43 0.91
C THR A 7 -5.46 5.02 1.61
N SER A 8 -4.71 5.86 0.89
CA SER A 8 -3.55 6.60 1.40
C SER A 8 -3.72 8.10 1.18
N PRO A 9 -3.12 8.97 2.01
CA PRO A 9 -3.06 10.40 1.71
C PRO A 9 -2.15 10.64 0.50
N ALA A 10 -2.29 11.81 -0.14
CA ALA A 10 -1.41 12.20 -1.25
C ALA A 10 0.07 12.27 -0.83
N ASN A 11 0.34 12.69 0.40
CA ASN A 11 1.68 12.90 0.93
C ASN A 11 1.81 12.36 2.36
N LEU A 12 3.01 11.94 2.72
CA LEU A 12 3.48 11.93 4.10
C LEU A 12 3.84 13.37 4.48
N THR A 13 3.54 13.81 5.71
CA THR A 13 3.76 15.19 6.14
C THR A 13 4.62 15.28 7.40
N SER A 14 5.47 16.31 7.46
CA SER A 14 6.30 16.68 8.60
C SER A 14 6.32 18.20 8.72
N GLY A 15 5.44 18.79 9.54
CA GLY A 15 5.29 20.25 9.61
C GLY A 15 4.84 20.81 8.26
N GLY A 16 5.62 21.73 7.68
CA GLY A 16 5.37 22.31 6.35
C GLY A 16 5.93 21.48 5.19
N ASP A 17 6.74 20.46 5.48
CA ASP A 17 7.40 19.62 4.48
C ASP A 17 6.56 18.38 4.13
N SER A 18 6.76 17.85 2.92
CA SER A 18 6.01 16.69 2.44
C SER A 18 6.85 15.76 1.56
N ILE A 19 6.51 14.47 1.60
CA ILE A 19 7.02 13.44 0.70
C ILE A 19 5.80 12.82 0.01
N PRO A 20 5.76 12.74 -1.35
CA PRO A 20 4.68 12.05 -2.04
C PRO A 20 4.53 10.62 -1.52
N PHE A 21 3.31 10.21 -1.17
CA PHE A 21 3.07 8.85 -0.66
C PHE A 21 3.40 7.78 -1.73
N SER A 22 3.39 8.18 -3.00
CA SER A 22 3.86 7.40 -4.15
C SER A 22 5.35 7.08 -4.16
N GLN A 23 6.14 7.60 -3.21
CA GLN A 23 7.50 7.12 -2.96
C GLN A 23 7.52 5.74 -2.31
N ILE A 24 6.40 5.25 -1.76
CA ILE A 24 6.32 3.93 -1.14
C ILE A 24 5.75 2.93 -2.16
N SER A 25 6.52 1.92 -2.47
CA SER A 25 6.10 0.72 -3.21
C SER A 25 6.08 -0.50 -2.30
N TRP A 26 5.47 -1.57 -2.78
CA TRP A 26 5.53 -2.87 -2.14
C TRP A 26 5.78 -3.98 -3.16
N VAL A 27 6.42 -5.02 -2.65
CA VAL A 27 6.45 -6.33 -3.28
C VAL A 27 5.75 -7.34 -2.38
N MET A 28 4.99 -8.23 -2.99
CA MET A 28 4.26 -9.28 -2.30
C MET A 28 5.17 -10.51 -2.22
N SER A 29 6.14 -10.50 -1.31
CA SER A 29 7.10 -11.59 -1.14
C SER A 29 7.12 -12.10 0.30
N GLY A 30 6.47 -13.23 0.56
CA GLY A 30 6.72 -14.06 1.75
C GLY A 30 7.90 -15.00 1.50
N ASN A 31 8.69 -15.29 2.54
CA ASN A 31 9.73 -16.31 2.42
C ASN A 31 9.07 -17.69 2.21
N GLY A 32 9.28 -18.31 1.05
CA GLY A 32 8.66 -19.57 0.66
C GLY A 32 7.30 -19.44 -0.05
N ASP A 33 6.85 -18.22 -0.36
CA ASP A 33 5.64 -18.03 -1.18
C ASP A 33 5.88 -18.51 -2.61
N THR A 34 5.07 -19.47 -3.05
CA THR A 34 5.06 -20.00 -4.42
C THR A 34 3.83 -19.55 -5.21
N VAL A 35 2.90 -18.86 -4.56
CA VAL A 35 1.63 -18.40 -5.13
C VAL A 35 1.45 -16.92 -4.85
N PHE A 36 1.39 -16.11 -5.92
CA PHE A 36 1.05 -14.69 -5.82
C PHE A 36 -0.46 -14.52 -5.86
N GLN A 37 -1.03 -14.01 -4.76
CA GLN A 37 -2.47 -13.79 -4.59
C GLN A 37 -2.88 -12.32 -4.73
N PHE A 38 -1.89 -11.42 -4.58
CA PHE A 38 -2.00 -9.98 -4.77
C PHE A 38 -0.89 -9.49 -5.72
N PRO A 39 -1.14 -8.40 -6.47
CA PRO A 39 -0.11 -7.79 -7.30
C PRO A 39 0.84 -6.93 -6.47
N ASP A 40 2.10 -6.86 -6.92
CA ASP A 40 3.04 -5.81 -6.53
C ASP A 40 2.52 -4.43 -6.95
N GLY A 41 2.98 -3.38 -6.30
CA GLY A 41 2.49 -2.05 -6.64
C GLY A 41 3.12 -0.89 -5.92
N THR A 42 2.57 0.29 -6.21
CA THR A 42 2.97 1.57 -5.63
C THR A 42 1.71 2.30 -5.20
N PHE A 43 1.80 3.03 -4.09
CA PHE A 43 0.67 3.83 -3.63
C PHE A 43 0.43 5.02 -4.57
N VAL A 44 -0.83 5.37 -4.80
CA VAL A 44 -1.20 6.45 -5.73
C VAL A 44 -1.67 7.74 -5.04
N GLY A 45 -1.74 7.77 -3.70
CA GLY A 45 -2.21 8.94 -2.96
C GLY A 45 -3.73 9.14 -3.08
N GLY A 46 -4.48 8.10 -2.74
CA GLY A 46 -5.94 8.04 -2.80
C GLY A 46 -6.40 6.61 -2.52
N THR A 47 -7.62 6.27 -2.94
CA THR A 47 -8.15 4.90 -2.87
C THR A 47 -7.77 4.12 -4.11
N GLN A 48 -7.21 2.93 -3.94
CA GLN A 48 -6.93 1.97 -5.00
C GLN A 48 -7.38 0.56 -4.61
N THR A 49 -7.84 -0.21 -5.59
CA THR A 49 -8.23 -1.62 -5.38
C THR A 49 -6.98 -2.50 -5.38
N LEU A 50 -6.86 -3.38 -4.38
CA LEU A 50 -5.77 -4.36 -4.30
C LEU A 50 -6.19 -5.73 -4.82
N ALA A 51 -7.39 -6.19 -4.46
CA ALA A 51 -7.89 -7.48 -4.89
C ALA A 51 -9.41 -7.61 -4.72
N THR A 52 -9.97 -8.59 -5.42
CA THR A 52 -11.32 -9.10 -5.18
C THR A 52 -11.29 -10.52 -4.64
N PHE A 53 -12.34 -10.87 -3.89
CA PHE A 53 -12.50 -12.13 -3.19
C PHE A 53 -13.83 -12.77 -3.61
N PRO A 54 -13.79 -13.92 -4.31
CA PRO A 54 -14.97 -14.76 -4.50
C PRO A 54 -15.51 -15.26 -3.15
N ALA A 55 -16.76 -15.69 -3.14
CA ALA A 55 -17.36 -16.25 -1.92
C ALA A 55 -16.57 -17.47 -1.42
N ASN A 56 -16.41 -17.60 -0.10
CA ASN A 56 -15.70 -18.70 0.56
C ASN A 56 -14.24 -18.88 0.11
N THR A 57 -13.54 -17.77 -0.19
CA THR A 57 -12.11 -17.80 -0.52
C THR A 57 -11.27 -17.09 0.54
N TRP A 58 -10.06 -17.61 0.77
CA TRP A 58 -9.03 -16.99 1.60
C TRP A 58 -7.86 -16.56 0.73
N LYS A 59 -7.28 -15.39 1.04
CA LYS A 59 -6.00 -14.95 0.48
C LYS A 59 -5.14 -14.38 1.60
N GLU A 60 -3.86 -14.70 1.57
CA GLU A 60 -2.83 -14.26 2.50
C GLU A 60 -1.50 -14.13 1.74
N GLN A 61 -0.80 -13.02 1.97
CA GLN A 61 0.52 -12.80 1.40
C GLN A 61 1.29 -11.79 2.26
N CYS A 62 2.60 -11.93 2.35
CA CYS A 62 3.44 -10.93 3.01
C CYS A 62 3.67 -9.73 2.09
N MET A 63 3.48 -8.52 2.62
CA MET A 63 3.68 -7.27 1.91
C MET A 63 4.93 -6.58 2.46
N THR A 64 5.97 -6.45 1.62
CA THR A 64 7.22 -5.78 1.97
C THR A 64 7.23 -4.40 1.34
N PHE A 65 7.36 -3.36 2.16
CA PHE A 65 7.37 -1.97 1.71
C PHE A 65 8.80 -1.45 1.49
N SER A 66 8.97 -0.64 0.46
CA SER A 66 10.24 0.04 0.15
C SER A 66 10.01 1.48 -0.29
N TYR A 67 10.97 2.36 -0.01
CA TYR A 67 10.99 3.71 -0.54
C TYR A 67 11.78 3.76 -1.85
N ALA A 68 11.25 4.46 -2.85
CA ALA A 68 11.94 4.75 -4.11
C ALA A 68 13.13 5.71 -3.92
N ASN A 69 13.12 6.52 -2.85
CA ASN A 69 14.19 7.46 -2.50
C ASN A 69 14.60 8.40 -3.66
N SER A 70 13.61 8.83 -4.46
CA SER A 70 13.84 9.73 -5.61
C SER A 70 13.78 11.22 -5.25
N VAL A 71 13.48 11.53 -3.98
CA VAL A 71 13.45 12.89 -3.41
C VAL A 71 14.37 12.96 -2.21
N VAL A 72 14.97 14.12 -1.98
CA VAL A 72 15.78 14.42 -0.79
C VAL A 72 14.93 15.27 0.16
N PRO A 73 14.28 14.68 1.18
CA PRO A 73 13.45 15.43 2.11
C PRO A 73 14.29 16.19 3.13
N ALA A 74 13.73 17.27 3.68
CA ALA A 74 14.26 17.90 4.88
C ALA A 74 14.22 16.90 6.06
N ALA A 75 15.10 17.07 7.04
CA ALA A 75 15.11 16.22 8.23
C ALA A 75 13.80 16.36 9.02
N GLY A 76 13.17 15.24 9.36
CA GLY A 76 11.91 15.23 10.10
C GLY A 76 11.25 13.86 10.13
N THR A 77 10.13 13.77 10.84
CA THR A 77 9.30 12.57 10.91
C THR A 77 8.07 12.75 10.04
N TYR A 78 8.07 12.10 8.88
CA TYR A 78 6.98 12.17 7.92
C TYR A 78 5.92 11.12 8.25
N THR A 79 4.70 11.57 8.51
CA THR A 79 3.59 10.69 8.91
C THR A 79 2.51 10.62 7.85
N GLY A 80 1.91 9.45 7.70
CA GLY A 80 0.75 9.19 6.88
C GLY A 80 0.20 7.80 7.18
N ARG A 81 -1.00 7.49 6.70
CA ARG A 81 -1.68 6.23 7.03
C ARG A 81 -2.29 5.60 5.78
N ALA A 82 -1.86 4.37 5.48
CA ALA A 82 -2.58 3.49 4.57
C ALA A 82 -3.68 2.75 5.35
N THR A 83 -4.93 2.88 4.91
CA THR A 83 -6.07 2.20 5.51
C THR A 83 -6.60 1.15 4.54
N TYR A 84 -6.60 -0.11 4.97
CA TYR A 84 -7.08 -1.23 4.18
C TYR A 84 -8.51 -1.55 4.59
N THR A 85 -9.42 -1.60 3.61
CA THR A 85 -10.84 -1.85 3.84
C THR A 85 -11.28 -3.00 2.96
N LEU A 86 -11.81 -4.05 3.60
CA LEU A 86 -12.51 -5.13 2.91
C LEU A 86 -14.01 -4.86 3.03
N SER A 87 -14.69 -4.61 1.90
CA SER A 87 -16.13 -4.38 1.87
C SER A 87 -16.86 -5.43 1.03
N LEU A 88 -18.06 -5.78 1.47
CA LEU A 88 -19.06 -6.44 0.62
C LEU A 88 -19.77 -5.36 -0.22
N PRO A 89 -20.37 -5.75 -1.36
CA PRO A 89 -21.14 -4.83 -2.20
C PRO A 89 -22.41 -4.34 -1.49
#